data_AF-A0A7Z0WPK5-F1
#
_entry.id   AF-A0A7Z0WPK5-F1
#
_cell.length_a   1.000
_cell.length_b   1.000
_cell.length_c   1.000
_cell.angle_alpha   90.00
_cell.angle_beta   90.00
_cell.angle_gamma   90.00
#
_symmetry.space_group_name_H-M   'P 1'
#
loop_
_entity.id
_entity.type
_entity.pdbx_description
1 polymer ?
#
loop_
_entity_poly.entity_id
_entity_poly.type
_entity_poly.pdbx_seq_one_letter_code
_entity_poly.pdbx_strand_id
1 'polypeptide(L)'
;MDETATYDIAVSFTEEQRAAAGEVVEACRQRGLTVLYGPDHTHEWWARKTDGDLPDARVLFFLPFVSTTDEFTSAMLRAVRAGDEHVLPVLVDGVAVPAGLLHPHITYLRSVEYRADQLAEALGERVEAAEWERAAVGDVVARVLASASPAEEKPAEVAVPATFSRYTEQDRTLRYLGEQFAAAMPKLTRDGLVGTVNSGHSRIAVRVERAGDIVYALDIQRGGIGGDETVNFVVGRHDAGSVCSNGWARPVYDTAAGRTALELHDLSVLGGGSTQPRNYTGEDLFAALWQRIEAAAATVV
;
A
#
# COMPACT_ATOMS: atom_id res chain seq x y z
N MET A 1 7.16 -8.80 49.64
CA MET A 1 7.33 -8.45 48.22
C MET A 1 7.11 -9.74 47.50
N ASP A 2 5.92 -9.93 46.93
CA ASP A 2 5.72 -11.07 46.03
C ASP A 2 6.59 -10.83 44.81
N GLU A 3 7.39 -11.82 44.46
CA GLU A 3 8.27 -11.80 43.31
C GLU A 3 7.41 -11.96 42.06
N THR A 4 7.31 -10.91 41.23
CA THR A 4 6.53 -10.95 39.98
C THR A 4 7.07 -12.06 39.08
N ALA A 5 6.21 -13.00 38.69
CA ALA A 5 6.62 -14.17 37.91
C ALA A 5 7.08 -13.76 36.51
N THR A 6 8.21 -14.29 36.05
CA THR A 6 8.76 -13.99 34.72
C THR A 6 8.63 -15.17 33.79
N TYR A 7 8.19 -14.91 32.56
CA TYR A 7 8.06 -15.88 31.48
C TYR A 7 8.72 -15.35 30.21
N ASP A 8 9.10 -16.25 29.32
CA ASP A 8 9.53 -15.89 27.97
C ASP A 8 8.30 -15.64 27.09
N ILE A 9 7.27 -16.48 27.23
CA ILE A 9 6.10 -16.46 26.35
C ILE A 9 4.81 -16.57 27.17
N ALA A 10 3.79 -15.79 26.84
CA ALA A 10 2.40 -16.02 27.21
C ALA A 10 1.58 -16.44 25.99
N VAL A 11 0.68 -17.41 26.14
CA VAL A 11 -0.05 -18.01 25.02
C VAL A 11 -1.54 -17.71 25.09
N SER A 12 -2.13 -17.42 23.93
CA SER A 12 -3.57 -17.19 23.76
C SER A 12 -4.06 -17.97 22.54
N PHE A 13 -5.23 -18.60 22.64
CA PHE A 13 -5.77 -19.50 21.62
C PHE A 13 -7.32 -19.54 21.65
N THR A 14 -7.96 -20.00 20.58
CA THR A 14 -9.40 -20.35 20.60
C THR A 14 -9.61 -21.75 21.16
N GLU A 15 -10.82 -22.10 21.62
CA GLU A 15 -11.07 -23.44 22.18
C GLU A 15 -10.70 -24.58 21.21
N GLU A 16 -10.94 -24.38 19.91
CA GLU A 16 -10.63 -25.33 18.85
C GLU A 16 -9.13 -25.59 18.70
N GLN A 17 -8.29 -24.59 19.04
CA GLN A 17 -6.84 -24.67 18.93
C GLN A 17 -6.16 -25.22 20.19
N ARG A 18 -6.90 -25.51 21.27
CA ARG A 18 -6.33 -25.90 22.57
C ARG A 18 -5.31 -27.04 22.47
N ALA A 19 -5.62 -28.06 21.67
CA ALA A 19 -4.72 -29.20 21.48
C ALA A 19 -3.40 -28.78 20.80
N ALA A 20 -3.48 -28.03 19.70
CA ALA A 20 -2.31 -27.55 18.95
C ALA A 20 -1.47 -26.57 19.78
N ALA A 21 -2.09 -25.63 20.49
CA ALA A 21 -1.40 -24.72 21.41
C ALA A 21 -0.68 -25.50 22.52
N GLY A 22 -1.33 -26.53 23.08
CA GLY A 22 -0.73 -27.41 24.09
C GLY A 22 0.53 -28.13 23.59
N GLU A 23 0.50 -28.67 22.36
CA GLU A 23 1.68 -29.32 21.76
C GLU A 23 2.86 -28.36 21.61
N VAL A 24 2.61 -27.12 21.18
CA VAL A 24 3.65 -26.09 21.05
C VAL A 24 4.19 -25.66 22.41
N VAL A 25 3.32 -25.48 23.40
CA VAL A 25 3.71 -25.14 24.78
C VAL A 25 4.64 -26.20 25.36
N GLU A 26 4.29 -27.48 25.19
CA GLU A 26 5.14 -28.58 25.66
C GLU A 26 6.47 -28.63 24.91
N ALA A 27 6.47 -28.41 23.59
CA ALA A 27 7.71 -28.31 22.81
C ALA A 27 8.60 -27.14 23.25
N CYS A 28 8.02 -25.97 23.59
CA CYS A 28 8.74 -24.82 24.14
C CYS A 28 9.35 -25.15 25.51
N ARG A 29 8.59 -25.78 26.40
CA ARG A 29 9.06 -26.19 27.73
C ARG A 29 10.20 -27.21 27.67
N GLN A 30 10.11 -28.17 26.75
CA GLN A 30 11.18 -29.15 26.52
C GLN A 30 12.49 -28.50 26.06
N ARG A 31 12.41 -27.32 25.44
CA ARG A 31 13.57 -26.49 25.06
C ARG A 31 14.04 -25.52 26.16
N GLY A 32 13.40 -25.53 27.33
CA GLY A 32 13.77 -24.69 28.46
C GLY A 32 13.14 -23.29 28.44
N LEU A 33 12.21 -23.01 27.52
CA LEU A 33 11.45 -21.76 27.55
C LEU A 33 10.42 -21.79 28.69
N THR A 34 10.31 -20.66 29.39
CA THR A 34 9.29 -20.45 30.41
C THR A 34 8.00 -19.93 29.78
N VAL A 35 6.89 -20.67 29.95
CA VAL A 35 5.63 -20.38 29.25
C VAL A 35 4.47 -20.20 30.21
N LEU A 36 3.86 -19.02 30.18
CA LEU A 36 2.58 -18.72 30.83
C LEU A 36 1.44 -19.28 29.98
N TYR A 37 0.94 -20.45 30.40
CA TYR A 37 -0.13 -21.17 29.74
C TYR A 37 -1.08 -21.78 30.76
N GLY A 38 -2.38 -21.65 30.51
CA GLY A 38 -3.45 -22.30 31.26
C GLY A 38 -4.49 -22.83 30.28
N PRO A 39 -5.16 -23.95 30.59
CA PRO A 39 -6.15 -24.55 29.69
C PRO A 39 -7.34 -23.62 29.38
N ASP A 40 -7.57 -22.63 30.24
CA ASP A 40 -8.62 -21.63 30.12
C ASP A 40 -8.11 -20.25 29.65
N HIS A 41 -6.81 -20.10 29.33
CA HIS A 41 -6.22 -18.84 28.83
C HIS A 41 -6.57 -18.62 27.34
N THR A 42 -7.85 -18.72 27.01
CA THR A 42 -8.37 -18.53 25.65
C THR A 42 -8.43 -17.05 25.29
N HIS A 43 -8.56 -16.74 23.99
CA HIS A 43 -8.78 -15.36 23.51
C HIS A 43 -9.87 -14.64 24.31
N GLU A 44 -11.02 -15.30 24.52
CA GLU A 44 -12.12 -14.73 25.30
C GLU A 44 -11.77 -14.47 26.76
N TRP A 45 -10.96 -15.35 27.37
CA TRP A 45 -10.50 -15.16 28.74
C TRP A 45 -9.63 -13.92 28.86
N TRP A 46 -8.65 -13.76 27.97
CA TRP A 46 -7.79 -12.57 27.94
C TRP A 46 -8.60 -11.29 27.66
N ALA A 47 -9.57 -11.35 26.74
CA ALA A 47 -10.38 -10.20 26.36
C ALA A 47 -11.34 -9.71 27.46
N ARG A 48 -11.80 -10.60 28.34
CA ARG A 48 -12.76 -10.28 29.41
C ARG A 48 -12.10 -9.75 30.69
N LYS A 49 -10.78 -9.78 30.79
CA LYS A 49 -10.04 -9.45 32.00
C LYS A 49 -9.67 -7.97 32.03
N THR A 50 -9.83 -7.37 33.20
CA THR A 50 -9.35 -6.00 33.49
C THR A 50 -7.99 -6.06 34.17
N ASP A 51 -7.24 -4.94 34.22
CA ASP A 51 -5.84 -4.89 34.70
C ASP A 51 -5.59 -5.52 36.08
N GLY A 52 -6.62 -5.71 36.91
CA GLY A 52 -6.51 -6.38 38.22
C GLY A 52 -6.78 -7.90 38.23
N ASP A 53 -7.31 -8.46 37.15
CA ASP A 53 -7.66 -9.89 37.04
C ASP A 53 -6.65 -10.71 36.23
N LEU A 54 -5.69 -10.03 35.59
CA LEU A 54 -4.62 -10.66 34.84
C LEU A 54 -3.50 -11.12 35.79
N PRO A 55 -2.75 -12.18 35.44
CA PRO A 55 -1.65 -12.64 36.27
C PRO A 55 -0.60 -11.54 36.44
N ASP A 56 -0.12 -11.32 37.67
CA ASP A 56 1.04 -10.45 37.91
C ASP A 56 2.31 -11.15 37.40
N ALA A 57 2.54 -10.99 36.09
CA ALA A 57 3.60 -11.67 35.37
C ALA A 57 4.21 -10.77 34.28
N ARG A 58 5.49 -10.98 34.00
CA ARG A 58 6.21 -10.30 32.92
C ARG A 58 6.60 -11.28 31.82
N VAL A 59 6.44 -10.89 30.56
CA VAL A 59 6.64 -11.73 29.37
C VAL A 59 7.55 -11.03 28.35
N LEU A 60 8.36 -11.80 27.60
CA LEU A 60 9.04 -11.25 26.41
C LEU A 60 8.06 -11.15 25.25
N PHE A 61 7.27 -12.21 25.04
CA PHE A 61 6.30 -12.31 23.97
C PHE A 61 4.92 -12.75 24.45
N PHE A 62 3.89 -12.24 23.80
CA PHE A 62 2.52 -12.69 23.84
C PHE A 62 2.17 -13.30 22.48
N LEU A 63 1.83 -14.58 22.49
CA LEU A 63 1.77 -15.47 21.33
C LEU A 63 0.32 -15.90 21.06
N PRO A 64 -0.43 -15.16 20.23
CA PRO A 64 -1.77 -15.57 19.82
C PRO A 64 -1.74 -16.57 18.67
N PHE A 65 -2.52 -17.63 18.81
CA PHE A 65 -2.81 -18.58 17.74
C PHE A 65 -3.99 -18.09 16.92
N VAL A 66 -3.76 -17.78 15.65
CA VAL A 66 -4.72 -17.12 14.75
C VAL A 66 -5.19 -18.11 13.70
N SER A 67 -6.38 -18.71 13.87
CA SER A 67 -7.02 -19.59 12.85
C SER A 67 -8.13 -18.86 12.09
N THR A 68 -8.75 -17.87 12.72
CA THR A 68 -9.77 -17.00 12.12
C THR A 68 -9.53 -15.55 12.56
N THR A 69 -10.04 -14.59 11.80
CA THR A 69 -9.98 -13.17 12.19
C THR A 69 -11.22 -12.78 12.98
N ASP A 70 -11.23 -13.07 14.27
CA ASP A 70 -12.19 -12.51 15.23
C ASP A 70 -11.76 -11.11 15.71
N GLU A 71 -12.55 -10.49 16.58
CA GLU A 71 -12.28 -9.13 17.09
C GLU A 71 -10.97 -9.05 17.87
N PHE A 72 -10.71 -10.03 18.75
CA PHE A 72 -9.50 -10.10 19.57
C PHE A 72 -8.27 -10.31 18.70
N THR A 73 -8.32 -11.27 17.79
CA THR A 73 -7.26 -11.57 16.82
C THR A 73 -7.00 -10.39 15.88
N SER A 74 -8.04 -9.69 15.45
CA SER A 74 -7.90 -8.47 14.66
C SER A 74 -7.20 -7.37 15.45
N ALA A 75 -7.53 -7.21 16.73
CA ALA A 75 -6.86 -6.26 17.61
C ALA A 75 -5.37 -6.58 17.79
N MET A 76 -5.03 -7.86 17.89
CA MET A 76 -3.66 -8.33 17.97
C MET A 76 -2.86 -8.08 16.70
N LEU A 77 -3.44 -8.37 15.54
CA LEU A 77 -2.81 -8.08 14.26
C LEU A 77 -2.62 -6.57 14.05
N ARG A 78 -3.51 -5.72 14.59
CA ARG A 78 -3.33 -4.26 14.59
C ARG A 78 -2.21 -3.82 15.53
N ALA A 79 -2.13 -4.34 16.75
CA ALA A 79 -1.04 -4.03 17.69
C ALA A 79 0.32 -4.36 17.09
N VAL A 80 0.42 -5.53 16.47
CA VAL A 80 1.58 -5.98 15.72
C VAL A 80 1.89 -5.00 14.58
N ARG A 81 0.92 -4.66 13.73
CA ARG A 81 1.09 -3.65 12.66
C ARG A 81 1.56 -2.29 13.18
N ALA A 82 1.12 -1.87 14.37
CA ALA A 82 1.54 -0.64 15.01
C ALA A 82 2.97 -0.70 15.59
N GLY A 83 3.64 -1.86 15.49
CA GLY A 83 5.01 -2.07 15.94
C GLY A 83 5.14 -2.59 17.37
N ASP A 84 4.10 -3.19 17.95
CA ASP A 84 4.23 -3.81 19.27
C ASP A 84 5.15 -5.04 19.19
N GLU A 85 6.37 -4.87 19.69
CA GLU A 85 7.45 -5.87 19.68
C GLU A 85 7.16 -7.07 20.61
N HIS A 86 6.23 -6.93 21.55
CA HIS A 86 5.85 -7.99 22.47
C HIS A 86 4.78 -8.91 21.92
N VAL A 87 4.17 -8.63 20.77
CA VAL A 87 3.12 -9.48 20.20
C VAL A 87 3.67 -10.24 19.00
N LEU A 88 3.60 -11.57 19.05
CA LEU A 88 4.10 -12.43 17.98
C LEU A 88 3.01 -13.39 17.52
N PRO A 89 2.28 -13.14 16.42
CA PRO A 89 1.21 -14.04 16.01
C PRO A 89 1.69 -15.34 15.37
N VAL A 90 1.00 -16.43 15.71
CA VAL A 90 1.11 -17.74 15.04
C VAL A 90 -0.12 -17.95 14.17
N LEU A 91 0.04 -17.86 12.86
CA LEU A 91 -1.02 -18.09 11.88
C LEU A 91 -1.23 -19.60 11.70
N VAL A 92 -2.45 -20.08 12.00
CA VAL A 92 -2.83 -21.48 11.97
C VAL A 92 -3.65 -21.79 10.71
N ASP A 93 -3.45 -22.98 10.14
CA ASP A 93 -4.26 -23.56 9.03
C ASP A 93 -4.41 -22.68 7.77
N GLY A 94 -3.38 -21.86 7.47
CA GLY A 94 -3.36 -21.06 6.25
C GLY A 94 -4.36 -19.90 6.25
N VAL A 95 -4.76 -19.42 7.43
CA VAL A 95 -5.66 -18.27 7.60
C VAL A 95 -5.34 -17.13 6.63
N ALA A 96 -6.36 -16.69 5.89
CA ALA A 96 -6.27 -15.55 4.98
C ALA A 96 -6.34 -14.26 5.78
N VAL A 97 -5.18 -13.77 6.23
CA VAL A 97 -5.10 -12.46 6.90
C VAL A 97 -5.31 -11.34 5.87
N PRO A 98 -6.23 -10.39 6.09
CA PRO A 98 -6.42 -9.25 5.20
C PRO A 98 -5.11 -8.51 4.93
N ALA A 99 -4.86 -8.12 3.68
CA ALA A 99 -3.62 -7.42 3.30
C ALA A 99 -3.38 -6.13 4.10
N GLY A 100 -4.43 -5.45 4.56
CA GLY A 100 -4.33 -4.26 5.42
C GLY A 100 -3.90 -4.54 6.87
N LEU A 101 -3.85 -5.80 7.29
CA LEU A 101 -3.37 -6.25 8.61
C LEU A 101 -2.03 -6.98 8.54
N LEU A 102 -1.58 -7.34 7.33
CA LEU A 102 -0.26 -7.89 7.08
C LEU A 102 0.72 -6.75 6.81
N HIS A 103 1.69 -6.58 7.69
CA HIS A 103 2.77 -5.63 7.45
C HIS A 103 3.99 -6.36 6.86
N PRO A 104 4.59 -5.87 5.75
CA PRO A 104 5.67 -6.57 5.05
C PRO A 104 6.95 -6.76 5.88
N HIS A 105 7.10 -6.00 6.97
CA HIS A 105 8.26 -6.06 7.86
C HIS A 105 8.02 -6.85 9.14
N ILE A 106 6.83 -7.42 9.31
CA ILE A 106 6.48 -8.19 10.50
C ILE A 106 6.61 -9.67 10.19
N THR A 107 7.38 -10.37 11.02
CA THR A 107 7.58 -11.80 10.84
C THR A 107 6.50 -12.58 11.58
N TYR A 108 5.54 -13.12 10.82
CA TYR A 108 4.53 -14.04 11.31
C TYR A 108 5.07 -15.47 11.32
N LEU A 109 4.72 -16.27 12.33
CA LEU A 109 4.98 -17.72 12.29
C LEU A 109 3.77 -18.41 11.66
N ARG A 110 3.97 -19.37 10.75
CA ARG A 110 2.88 -20.09 10.06
C ARG A 110 2.89 -21.56 10.45
N SER A 111 1.87 -22.05 11.15
CA SER A 111 1.82 -23.45 11.59
C SER A 111 1.76 -24.46 10.45
N VAL A 112 1.31 -24.06 9.26
CA VAL A 112 1.32 -24.92 8.06
C VAL A 112 2.73 -25.19 7.53
N GLU A 113 3.70 -24.36 7.91
CA GLU A 113 5.11 -24.47 7.53
C GLU A 113 5.96 -25.13 8.61
N TYR A 114 5.43 -25.26 9.84
CA TYR A 114 6.18 -25.72 11.01
C TYR A 114 5.41 -26.77 11.81
N ARG A 115 6.04 -27.92 12.06
CA ARG A 115 5.63 -28.82 13.16
C ARG A 115 5.85 -28.12 14.51
N ALA A 116 5.18 -28.58 15.57
CA ALA A 116 5.25 -27.94 16.90
C ALA A 116 6.70 -27.80 17.44
N ASP A 117 7.55 -28.79 17.17
CA ASP A 117 8.98 -28.73 17.46
C ASP A 117 9.68 -27.64 16.65
N GLN A 118 9.42 -27.50 15.36
CA GLN A 118 10.07 -26.45 14.56
C GLN A 118 9.56 -25.04 14.94
N LEU A 119 8.28 -24.93 15.32
CA LEU A 119 7.73 -23.66 15.81
C LEU A 119 8.38 -23.23 17.12
N ALA A 120 8.55 -24.17 18.06
CA ALA A 120 9.23 -23.91 19.32
C ALA A 120 10.73 -23.60 19.13
N GLU A 121 11.37 -24.07 18.06
CA GLU A 121 12.74 -23.67 17.68
C GLU A 121 12.79 -22.21 17.24
N ALA A 122 11.94 -21.83 16.28
CA ALA A 122 11.86 -20.45 15.81
C ALA A 122 11.46 -19.46 16.92
N LEU A 123 10.66 -19.91 17.90
CA LEU A 123 10.35 -19.14 19.10
C LEU A 123 11.57 -18.98 20.02
N GLY A 124 12.35 -20.05 20.21
CA GLY A 124 13.61 -19.99 20.95
C GLY A 124 14.58 -18.98 20.36
N GLU A 125 14.79 -19.01 19.04
CA GLU A 125 15.66 -18.05 18.34
C GLU A 125 15.19 -16.60 18.53
N ARG A 126 13.87 -16.34 18.51
CA ARG A 126 13.33 -14.99 18.77
C ARG A 126 13.49 -14.54 20.20
N VAL A 127 13.31 -15.45 21.16
CA VAL A 127 13.54 -15.18 22.60
C VAL A 127 15.01 -14.85 22.85
N GLU A 128 15.93 -15.57 22.22
CA GLU A 128 17.37 -15.31 22.35
C GLU A 128 17.80 -14.01 21.65
N ALA A 129 17.19 -13.67 20.52
CA ALA A 129 17.49 -12.46 19.76
C ALA A 129 16.81 -11.19 20.30
N ALA A 130 15.86 -11.31 21.24
CA ALA A 130 15.16 -10.17 21.80
C ALA A 130 16.12 -9.34 22.67
N GLU A 131 16.37 -8.09 22.27
CA GLU A 131 17.23 -7.15 23.01
C GLU A 131 16.43 -6.27 24.00
N TRP A 132 15.11 -6.43 24.05
CA TRP A 132 14.21 -5.62 24.88
C TRP A 132 13.85 -6.26 26.23
N GLU A 133 13.34 -5.44 27.15
CA GLU A 133 12.94 -5.89 28.49
C GLU A 133 11.59 -6.61 28.48
N ARG A 134 11.36 -7.52 29.44
CA ARG A 134 10.04 -8.16 29.63
C ARG A 134 8.99 -7.13 30.01
N ALA A 135 7.86 -7.11 29.33
CA ALA A 135 6.71 -6.26 29.66
C ALA A 135 5.74 -6.96 30.62
N ALA A 136 5.01 -6.21 31.45
CA ALA A 136 3.93 -6.80 32.22
C ALA A 136 2.84 -7.32 31.28
N VAL A 137 2.34 -8.54 31.52
CA VAL A 137 1.35 -9.16 30.64
C VAL A 137 0.06 -8.34 30.59
N GLY A 138 -0.30 -7.69 31.71
CA GLY A 138 -1.38 -6.71 31.78
C GLY A 138 -1.21 -5.59 30.76
N ASP A 139 -0.05 -4.96 30.72
CA ASP A 139 0.23 -3.87 29.79
C ASP A 139 0.18 -4.34 28.33
N VAL A 140 0.72 -5.52 28.02
CA VAL A 140 0.69 -6.07 26.65
C VAL A 140 -0.75 -6.33 26.21
N VAL A 141 -1.56 -6.97 27.07
CA VAL A 141 -2.96 -7.27 26.78
C VAL A 141 -3.79 -5.98 26.69
N ALA A 142 -3.54 -5.00 27.57
CA ALA A 142 -4.20 -3.71 27.54
C ALA A 142 -3.89 -2.95 26.23
N ARG A 143 -2.64 -2.95 25.74
CA ARG A 143 -2.28 -2.36 24.43
C ARG A 143 -2.95 -3.07 23.26
N VAL A 144 -3.00 -4.41 23.32
CA VAL A 144 -3.74 -5.22 22.35
C VAL A 144 -5.22 -4.84 22.34
N LEU A 145 -5.87 -4.77 23.50
CA LEU A 145 -7.29 -4.45 23.62
C LEU A 145 -7.58 -2.98 23.31
N ALA A 146 -6.67 -2.05 23.61
CA ALA A 146 -6.76 -0.68 23.15
C ALA A 146 -6.73 -0.60 21.62
N SER A 147 -6.04 -1.53 20.96
CA SER A 147 -6.07 -1.68 19.49
C SER A 147 -7.38 -2.32 18.96
N ALA A 148 -8.26 -2.80 19.85
CA ALA A 148 -9.60 -3.31 19.53
C ALA A 148 -10.63 -2.17 19.41
N SER A 149 -10.47 -1.11 20.20
CA SER A 149 -11.32 0.09 20.15
C SER A 149 -11.26 0.74 18.76
N PRO A 150 -12.39 0.85 18.03
CA PRO A 150 -12.45 1.58 16.76
C PRO A 150 -12.44 3.11 16.96
N ALA A 151 -11.94 3.60 18.09
CA ALA A 151 -11.82 5.02 18.39
C ALA A 151 -10.37 5.47 18.16
N GLU A 152 -10.15 6.10 16.99
CA GLU A 152 -8.96 6.90 16.63
C GLU A 152 -7.63 6.12 16.60
N GLU A 153 -7.07 5.65 15.48
CA GLU A 153 -6.92 6.28 14.17
C GLU A 153 -7.08 5.23 13.07
N LYS A 154 -8.25 5.20 12.44
CA LYS A 154 -8.23 5.09 10.98
C LYS A 154 -7.47 6.35 10.56
N PRO A 155 -6.26 6.33 9.94
CA PRO A 155 -5.93 7.46 9.08
C PRO A 155 -7.15 7.50 8.18
N ALA A 156 -7.92 8.59 8.24
CA ALA A 156 -9.12 8.72 7.45
C ALA A 156 -8.75 8.13 6.09
N GLU A 157 -9.37 7.00 5.70
CA GLU A 157 -9.34 6.66 4.28
C GLU A 157 -9.84 7.95 3.68
N VAL A 158 -8.93 8.74 3.09
CA VAL A 158 -9.24 10.09 2.66
C VAL A 158 -10.22 9.84 1.55
N ALA A 159 -11.48 9.78 1.92
CA ALA A 159 -12.53 9.34 1.05
C ALA A 159 -12.48 10.31 -0.09
N VAL A 160 -12.53 9.78 -1.32
CA VAL A 160 -12.54 10.62 -2.51
C VAL A 160 -13.57 11.73 -2.27
N PRO A 161 -13.15 13.01 -2.23
CA PRO A 161 -14.05 14.08 -1.87
C PRO A 161 -15.29 14.03 -2.75
N ALA A 162 -16.47 14.29 -2.19
CA ALA A 162 -17.71 14.32 -2.97
C ALA A 162 -17.68 15.35 -4.13
N THR A 163 -16.74 16.31 -4.04
CA THR A 163 -16.46 17.33 -5.05
C THR A 163 -15.54 16.84 -6.18
N PHE A 164 -14.91 15.68 -6.06
CA PHE A 164 -14.08 15.11 -7.11
C PHE A 164 -14.94 14.65 -8.28
N SER A 165 -14.63 15.18 -9.46
CA SER A 165 -15.30 14.81 -10.71
C SER A 165 -14.23 14.56 -11.77
N ARG A 166 -14.20 13.34 -12.31
CA ARG A 166 -13.25 12.96 -13.37
C ARG A 166 -13.35 13.88 -14.58
N TYR A 167 -14.56 14.29 -14.97
CA TYR A 167 -14.76 15.20 -16.09
C TYR A 167 -14.26 16.63 -15.79
N THR A 168 -14.40 17.09 -14.54
CA THR A 168 -13.85 18.40 -14.13
C THR A 168 -12.32 18.36 -14.15
N GLU A 169 -11.72 17.28 -13.65
CA GLU A 169 -10.26 17.09 -13.69
C GLU A 169 -9.73 16.91 -15.10
N GLN A 170 -10.47 16.25 -15.98
CA GLN A 170 -10.16 16.14 -17.41
C GLN A 170 -10.13 17.51 -18.08
N ASP A 171 -11.11 18.38 -17.81
CA ASP A 171 -11.16 19.76 -18.33
C ASP A 171 -10.02 20.62 -17.78
N ARG A 172 -9.70 20.47 -16.49
CA ARG A 172 -8.53 21.13 -15.88
C ARG A 172 -7.25 20.67 -16.55
N THR A 173 -7.10 19.37 -16.79
CA THR A 173 -5.92 18.76 -17.43
C THR A 173 -5.74 19.27 -18.85
N LEU A 174 -6.79 19.23 -19.68
CA LEU A 174 -6.70 19.71 -21.07
C LEU A 174 -6.35 21.21 -21.12
N ARG A 175 -7.01 22.03 -20.29
CA ARG A 175 -6.70 23.46 -20.22
C ARG A 175 -5.25 23.70 -19.81
N TYR A 176 -4.82 23.06 -18.72
CA TYR A 176 -3.46 23.19 -18.20
C TYR A 176 -2.41 22.78 -19.24
N LEU A 177 -2.55 21.59 -19.85
CA LEU A 177 -1.62 21.12 -20.86
C LEU A 177 -1.57 22.06 -22.08
N GLY A 178 -2.72 22.54 -22.54
CA GLY A 178 -2.81 23.48 -23.65
C GLY A 178 -2.04 24.79 -23.36
N GLU A 179 -2.23 25.35 -22.16
CA GLU A 179 -1.53 26.55 -21.70
C GLU A 179 -0.01 26.31 -21.57
N GLN A 180 0.40 25.20 -20.95
CA GLN A 180 1.82 24.89 -20.78
C GLN A 180 2.53 24.64 -22.11
N PHE A 181 1.91 23.90 -23.04
CA PHE A 181 2.49 23.70 -24.37
C PHE A 181 2.61 25.03 -25.11
N ALA A 182 1.56 25.86 -25.11
CA ALA A 182 1.60 27.17 -25.77
C ALA A 182 2.72 28.06 -25.22
N ALA A 183 2.94 28.04 -23.89
CA ALA A 183 4.02 28.76 -23.24
C ALA A 183 5.42 28.19 -23.54
N ALA A 184 5.54 26.87 -23.76
CA ALA A 184 6.81 26.21 -24.00
C ALA A 184 7.26 26.24 -25.47
N MET A 185 6.34 26.27 -26.43
CA MET A 185 6.66 26.22 -27.87
C MET A 185 7.74 27.21 -28.33
N PRO A 186 7.77 28.48 -27.89
CA PRO A 186 8.79 29.44 -28.33
C PRO A 186 10.23 29.01 -28.02
N LYS A 187 10.44 28.08 -27.08
CA LYS A 187 11.77 27.56 -26.75
C LYS A 187 12.38 26.76 -27.90
N LEU A 188 11.56 26.11 -28.74
CA LEU A 188 12.00 25.29 -29.87
C LEU A 188 12.61 26.12 -31.02
N THR A 189 12.25 27.39 -31.12
CA THR A 189 12.75 28.30 -32.16
C THR A 189 14.28 28.44 -32.13
N ARG A 190 14.89 28.30 -30.94
CA ARG A 190 16.36 28.37 -30.80
C ARG A 190 17.08 27.25 -31.56
N ASP A 191 16.39 26.13 -31.81
CA ASP A 191 16.94 24.94 -32.46
C ASP A 191 16.51 24.80 -33.93
N GLY A 192 15.97 25.88 -34.51
CA GLY A 192 15.48 25.91 -35.90
C GLY A 192 14.15 25.18 -36.11
N LEU A 193 13.40 24.94 -35.04
CA LEU A 193 12.10 24.27 -35.05
C LEU A 193 10.97 25.27 -34.84
N VAL A 194 9.82 25.01 -35.45
CA VAL A 194 8.59 25.79 -35.26
C VAL A 194 7.57 24.93 -34.55
N GLY A 195 7.18 25.33 -33.33
CA GLY A 195 6.13 24.68 -32.56
C GLY A 195 4.80 25.41 -32.71
N THR A 196 3.71 24.69 -32.98
CA THR A 196 2.34 25.21 -32.96
C THR A 196 1.45 24.40 -32.03
N VAL A 197 0.53 25.09 -31.36
CA VAL A 197 -0.47 24.49 -30.46
C VAL A 197 -1.82 25.03 -30.85
N ASN A 198 -2.75 24.13 -31.19
CA ASN A 198 -4.16 24.45 -31.32
C ASN A 198 -4.91 23.82 -30.14
N SER A 199 -5.35 24.65 -29.20
CA SER A 199 -6.07 24.21 -28.01
C SER A 199 -7.54 24.58 -28.12
N GLY A 200 -8.39 23.57 -28.29
CA GLY A 200 -9.84 23.67 -28.18
C GLY A 200 -10.33 23.19 -26.81
N HIS A 201 -11.66 23.14 -26.64
CA HIS A 201 -12.25 22.70 -25.37
C HIS A 201 -12.08 21.20 -25.11
N SER A 202 -12.11 20.36 -26.15
CA SER A 202 -12.05 18.89 -26.04
C SER A 202 -10.80 18.27 -26.65
N ARG A 203 -9.93 19.07 -27.29
CA ARG A 203 -8.73 18.60 -27.99
C ARG A 203 -7.62 19.63 -28.00
N ILE A 204 -6.40 19.17 -27.89
CA ILE A 204 -5.16 19.91 -28.09
C ILE A 204 -4.42 19.22 -29.24
N ALA A 205 -3.96 19.99 -30.22
CA ALA A 205 -3.10 19.52 -31.28
C ALA A 205 -1.76 20.26 -31.19
N VAL A 206 -0.69 19.52 -30.93
CA VAL A 206 0.69 19.99 -30.89
C VAL A 206 1.39 19.53 -32.16
N ARG A 207 2.03 20.46 -32.88
CA ARG A 207 2.85 20.15 -34.06
C ARG A 207 4.21 20.82 -33.90
N VAL A 208 5.26 20.08 -34.24
CA VAL A 208 6.62 20.60 -34.32
C VAL A 208 7.12 20.37 -35.72
N GLU A 209 7.62 21.42 -36.33
CA GLU A 209 8.02 21.46 -37.73
C GLU A 209 9.48 21.90 -37.89
N ARG A 210 10.13 21.40 -38.94
CA ARG A 210 11.43 21.88 -39.43
C ARG A 210 11.29 22.16 -40.92
N ALA A 211 11.55 23.39 -41.35
CA ALA A 211 11.42 23.80 -42.75
C ALA A 211 10.07 23.45 -43.42
N GLY A 212 8.97 23.43 -42.64
CA GLY A 212 7.62 23.09 -43.11
C GLY A 212 7.25 21.61 -43.02
N ASP A 213 8.20 20.73 -42.64
CA ASP A 213 7.93 19.31 -42.40
C ASP A 213 7.65 19.05 -40.93
N ILE A 214 6.51 18.41 -40.63
CA ILE A 214 6.17 17.97 -39.25
C ILE A 214 7.13 16.87 -38.81
N VAL A 215 8.00 17.17 -37.85
CA VAL A 215 8.95 16.23 -37.24
C VAL A 215 8.37 15.55 -36.00
N TYR A 216 7.38 16.18 -35.36
CA TYR A 216 6.65 15.59 -34.24
C TYR A 216 5.19 16.07 -34.22
N ALA A 217 4.27 15.17 -33.87
CA ALA A 217 2.87 15.47 -33.69
C ALA A 217 2.33 14.77 -32.45
N LEU A 218 1.58 15.50 -31.63
CA LEU A 218 0.87 14.98 -30.49
C LEU A 218 -0.54 15.54 -30.48
N ASP A 219 -1.54 14.67 -30.46
CA ASP A 219 -2.93 15.03 -30.22
C ASP A 219 -3.36 14.51 -28.86
N ILE A 220 -4.02 15.39 -28.10
CA ILE A 220 -4.54 15.10 -26.76
C ILE A 220 -6.03 15.40 -26.82
N GLN A 221 -6.87 14.44 -26.46
CA GLN A 221 -8.32 14.62 -26.58
C GLN A 221 -9.09 13.94 -25.45
N ARG A 222 -10.30 14.42 -25.20
CA ARG A 222 -11.26 13.74 -24.32
C ARG A 222 -11.68 12.40 -24.91
N GLY A 223 -11.77 11.40 -24.05
CA GLY A 223 -12.22 10.05 -24.39
C GLY A 223 -11.22 9.28 -25.23
N GLY A 224 -11.47 7.98 -25.42
CA GLY A 224 -10.61 7.10 -26.21
C GLY A 224 -10.80 5.64 -25.81
N ILE A 225 -9.78 4.82 -26.05
CA ILE A 225 -9.80 3.39 -25.70
C ILE A 225 -9.98 3.15 -24.20
N GLY A 226 -9.60 4.11 -23.36
CA GLY A 226 -9.74 4.04 -21.90
C GLY A 226 -11.13 4.43 -21.36
N GLY A 227 -12.08 4.83 -22.21
CA GLY A 227 -13.40 5.34 -21.83
C GLY A 227 -13.53 6.87 -21.93
N ASP A 228 -14.76 7.38 -21.84
CA ASP A 228 -15.09 8.81 -22.00
C ASP A 228 -14.48 9.70 -20.91
N GLU A 229 -14.22 9.13 -19.73
CA GLU A 229 -13.63 9.80 -18.58
C GLU A 229 -12.10 9.97 -18.67
N THR A 230 -11.47 9.59 -19.78
CA THR A 230 -10.01 9.59 -19.94
C THR A 230 -9.50 10.68 -20.89
N VAL A 231 -8.24 11.07 -20.73
CA VAL A 231 -7.51 11.92 -21.68
C VAL A 231 -6.68 11.00 -22.57
N ASN A 232 -6.99 10.92 -23.86
CA ASN A 232 -6.28 10.08 -24.82
C ASN A 232 -5.14 10.85 -25.48
N PHE A 233 -4.03 10.15 -25.70
CA PHE A 233 -2.82 10.67 -26.35
C PHE A 233 -2.56 9.91 -27.65
N VAL A 234 -2.28 10.66 -28.70
CA VAL A 234 -1.96 10.13 -30.01
C VAL A 234 -0.67 10.79 -30.50
N VAL A 235 0.36 9.99 -30.73
CA VAL A 235 1.68 10.44 -31.17
C VAL A 235 1.88 10.04 -32.63
N GLY A 236 2.38 10.96 -33.44
CA GLY A 236 2.65 10.77 -34.86
C GLY A 236 1.59 11.39 -35.78
N ARG A 237 1.84 11.30 -37.09
CA ARG A 237 0.90 11.77 -38.12
C ARG A 237 -0.17 10.69 -38.30
N HIS A 238 -1.41 11.01 -37.96
CA HIS A 238 -2.55 10.13 -38.22
C HIS A 238 -3.58 10.85 -39.07
N ASP A 239 -4.06 10.19 -40.10
CA ASP A 239 -5.15 10.71 -40.93
C ASP A 239 -6.46 10.76 -40.13
N ALA A 240 -7.34 11.68 -40.52
CA ALA A 240 -8.67 11.81 -39.94
C ALA A 240 -9.50 10.54 -40.20
N GLY A 241 -9.45 9.57 -39.28
CA GLY A 241 -10.13 8.29 -39.37
C GLY A 241 -9.43 7.13 -38.65
N SER A 242 -8.16 7.29 -38.26
CA SER A 242 -7.45 6.25 -37.51
C SER A 242 -7.72 6.35 -36.00
N VAL A 243 -8.23 5.27 -35.41
CA VAL A 243 -8.44 5.14 -33.95
C VAL A 243 -7.12 4.75 -33.28
N CYS A 244 -6.07 5.55 -33.51
CA CYS A 244 -4.77 5.32 -32.88
C CYS A 244 -4.79 5.89 -31.46
N SER A 245 -4.40 5.09 -30.49
CA SER A 245 -4.09 5.52 -29.13
C SER A 245 -2.68 5.07 -28.81
N ASN A 246 -1.82 6.02 -28.44
CA ASN A 246 -0.51 5.72 -27.91
C ASN A 246 -0.54 5.61 -26.38
N GLY A 247 -1.66 5.95 -25.75
CA GLY A 247 -1.93 5.82 -24.33
C GLY A 247 -3.07 6.73 -23.89
N TRP A 248 -3.47 6.60 -22.64
CA TRP A 248 -4.49 7.45 -22.03
C TRP A 248 -4.19 7.69 -20.56
N ALA A 249 -4.66 8.81 -20.03
CA ALA A 249 -4.62 9.13 -18.61
C ALA A 249 -6.04 9.17 -18.04
N ARG A 250 -6.23 8.51 -16.90
CA ARG A 250 -7.48 8.57 -16.15
C ARG A 250 -7.31 9.51 -14.96
N PRO A 251 -8.15 10.54 -14.79
CA PRO A 251 -8.20 11.29 -13.55
C PRO A 251 -8.60 10.40 -12.39
N VAL A 252 -7.76 10.38 -11.35
CA VAL A 252 -7.95 9.64 -10.11
C VAL A 252 -7.73 10.58 -8.93
N TYR A 253 -8.25 10.19 -7.76
CA TYR A 253 -7.96 10.86 -6.52
C TYR A 253 -7.00 9.97 -5.72
N ASP A 254 -5.77 10.43 -5.53
CA ASP A 254 -4.80 9.75 -4.70
C ASP A 254 -5.17 10.02 -3.24
N THR A 255 -5.79 9.03 -2.61
CA THR A 255 -6.24 9.13 -1.22
C THR A 255 -5.07 9.17 -0.24
N ALA A 256 -3.91 8.60 -0.59
CA ALA A 256 -2.72 8.64 0.24
C ALA A 256 -2.07 10.04 0.20
N ALA A 257 -2.04 10.68 -0.97
CA ALA A 257 -1.48 12.01 -1.15
C ALA A 257 -2.51 13.15 -0.96
N GLY A 258 -3.80 12.82 -0.80
CA GLY A 258 -4.88 13.79 -0.62
C GLY A 258 -5.04 14.76 -1.80
N ARG A 259 -4.73 14.33 -3.03
CA ARG A 259 -4.72 15.19 -4.22
C ARG A 259 -5.19 14.47 -5.48
N THR A 260 -5.59 15.23 -6.48
CA THR A 260 -5.90 14.65 -7.79
C THR A 260 -4.63 14.26 -8.52
N ALA A 261 -4.71 13.17 -9.28
CA ALA A 261 -3.62 12.65 -10.09
C ALA A 261 -4.16 12.10 -11.41
N LEU A 262 -3.26 11.84 -12.35
CA LEU A 262 -3.52 11.27 -13.65
C LEU A 262 -2.84 9.90 -13.71
N GLU A 263 -3.63 8.83 -13.67
CA GLU A 263 -3.16 7.47 -13.89
C GLU A 263 -2.94 7.26 -15.39
N LEU A 264 -1.69 7.36 -15.83
CA LEU A 264 -1.26 7.18 -17.22
C LEU A 264 -1.03 5.70 -17.54
N HIS A 265 -1.74 5.23 -18.56
CA HIS A 265 -1.53 3.95 -19.24
C HIS A 265 -0.75 4.22 -20.53
N ASP A 266 0.56 3.98 -20.49
CA ASP A 266 1.48 4.35 -21.58
C ASP A 266 1.73 3.17 -22.55
N LEU A 267 1.10 3.23 -23.73
CA LEU A 267 1.32 2.26 -24.80
C LEU A 267 2.44 2.67 -25.78
N SER A 268 3.03 3.86 -25.64
CA SER A 268 4.14 4.44 -26.43
C SER A 268 4.16 5.98 -26.39
N VAL A 269 3.26 6.65 -25.66
CA VAL A 269 3.26 8.12 -25.48
C VAL A 269 4.62 8.63 -25.06
N LEU A 270 5.23 8.02 -24.03
CA LEU A 270 6.53 8.45 -23.50
C LEU A 270 7.72 7.69 -24.10
N GLY A 271 7.47 6.81 -25.07
CA GLY A 271 8.49 6.01 -25.76
C GLY A 271 9.02 4.80 -24.98
N GLY A 272 8.53 4.55 -23.77
CA GLY A 272 9.01 3.48 -22.88
C GLY A 272 8.16 2.22 -22.80
N GLY A 273 6.92 2.23 -23.33
CA GLY A 273 6.02 1.06 -23.34
C GLY A 273 5.93 0.35 -21.99
N SER A 274 5.50 1.05 -20.95
CA SER A 274 5.31 0.46 -19.61
C SER A 274 3.97 -0.25 -19.56
N THR A 275 3.97 -1.54 -19.19
CA THR A 275 2.71 -2.28 -18.95
C THR A 275 2.05 -1.89 -17.64
N GLN A 276 2.77 -1.25 -16.71
CA GLN A 276 2.22 -0.77 -15.46
C GLN A 276 1.79 0.70 -15.54
N PRO A 277 0.57 1.04 -15.09
CA PRO A 277 0.12 2.42 -14.98
C PRO A 277 0.98 3.23 -14.00
N ARG A 278 1.10 4.53 -14.24
CA ARG A 278 1.85 5.46 -13.37
C ARG A 278 1.02 6.71 -13.08
N ASN A 279 1.10 7.20 -11.85
CA ASN A 279 0.41 8.43 -11.45
C ASN A 279 1.28 9.65 -11.71
N TYR A 280 0.71 10.66 -12.35
CA TYR A 280 1.34 11.95 -12.61
C TYR A 280 0.48 13.08 -12.05
N THR A 281 1.10 14.18 -11.61
CA THR A 281 0.39 15.47 -11.55
C THR A 281 0.26 16.04 -12.96
N GLY A 282 -0.52 17.12 -13.12
CA GLY A 282 -0.59 17.83 -14.40
C GLY A 282 0.78 18.35 -14.84
N GLU A 283 1.56 18.89 -13.90
CA GLU A 283 2.92 19.38 -14.08
C GLU A 283 3.88 18.26 -14.52
N ASP A 284 3.88 17.14 -13.79
CA ASP A 284 4.79 16.02 -14.07
C ASP A 284 4.47 15.38 -15.43
N LEU A 285 3.19 15.26 -15.77
CA LEU A 285 2.77 14.75 -17.06
C LEU A 285 3.21 15.70 -18.19
N PHE A 286 3.02 17.01 -18.01
CA PHE A 286 3.52 18.00 -18.97
C PHE A 286 5.03 17.89 -19.16
N ALA A 287 5.79 17.82 -18.07
CA ALA A 287 7.25 17.70 -18.11
C ALA A 287 7.69 16.45 -18.89
N ALA A 288 7.05 15.29 -18.62
CA ALA A 288 7.33 14.05 -19.33
C ALA A 288 7.00 14.12 -20.83
N LEU A 289 5.85 14.69 -21.19
CA LEU A 289 5.46 14.90 -22.59
C LEU A 289 6.39 15.89 -23.30
N TRP A 290 6.80 16.96 -22.62
CA TRP A 290 7.71 17.96 -23.15
C TRP A 290 9.10 17.37 -23.40
N GLN A 291 9.64 16.62 -22.43
CA GLN A 291 10.89 15.90 -22.59
C GLN A 291 10.85 14.94 -23.79
N ARG A 292 9.70 14.31 -24.04
CA ARG A 292 9.51 13.47 -25.22
C ARG A 292 9.58 14.26 -26.53
N ILE A 293 8.98 15.45 -26.58
CA ILE A 293 9.08 16.37 -27.73
C ILE A 293 10.53 16.79 -27.96
N GLU A 294 11.23 17.22 -26.91
CA GLU A 294 12.65 17.63 -26.99
C GLU A 294 13.54 16.48 -27.47
N ALA A 295 13.33 15.27 -26.95
CA ALA A 295 14.08 14.09 -27.39
C ALA A 295 13.84 13.77 -28.88
N ALA A 296 12.59 13.84 -29.35
CA ALA A 296 12.28 13.64 -30.76
C ALA A 296 12.89 14.75 -31.63
N ALA A 297 12.82 16.00 -31.18
CA ALA A 297 13.43 17.14 -31.85
C ALA A 297 14.95 17.00 -32.00
N ALA A 298 15.64 16.50 -30.97
CA ALA A 298 17.08 16.29 -30.98
C ALA A 298 17.54 15.19 -31.97
N THR A 299 16.70 14.17 -32.21
CA THR A 299 17.03 13.09 -33.17
C THR A 299 16.96 13.51 -34.64
N VAL A 300 16.45 14.71 -34.93
CA VAL A 300 16.31 15.25 -36.29
C VAL A 300 17.39 16.30 -36.60
N VAL A 301 18.30 16.56 -35.65
CA VAL A 301 19.46 17.46 -35.82
C VAL A 301 20.64 16.72 -36.44
#